data_AF-A0A8T6ECV1-F1
#
_entry.id   AF-A0A8T6ECV1-F1
#
_cell.length_a   1.000
_cell.length_b   1.000
_cell.length_c   1.000
_cell.angle_alpha   90.00
_cell.angle_beta   90.00
_cell.angle_gamma   90.00
#
_symmetry.space_group_name_H-M   'P 1'
#
loop_
_entity.id
_entity.type
_entity.pdbx_description
1 polymer ?
#
loop_
_entity_poly.entity_id
_entity_poly.type
_entity_poly.pdbx_seq_one_letter_code
_entity_poly.pdbx_strand_id
1 'polypeptide(L)' 'MNFVILDFDIREDRALAERLGINAHPAYATVGPAADEVVTRFFGPTPERKLREVLDELIASHGS' A
#
# COMPACT_ATOMS: atom_id res chain seq x y z
N MET A 1 -1.02 12.63 -3.21
CA MET A 1 -1.11 11.25 -2.69
C MET A 1 -2.49 10.71 -2.99
N ASN A 2 -2.60 9.48 -3.52
CA ASN A 2 -3.88 8.83 -3.81
C ASN A 2 -4.05 7.59 -2.92
N PHE A 3 -5.27 7.29 -2.49
CA PHE A 3 -5.59 6.09 -1.74
C PHE A 3 -6.38 5.13 -2.64
N VAL A 4 -5.89 3.90 -2.77
CA VAL A 4 -6.55 2.84 -3.54
C VAL A 4 -6.83 1.68 -2.60
N ILE A 5 -8.07 1.20 -2.60
CA ILE A 5 -8.48 0.00 -1.88
C ILE A 5 -8.64 -1.10 -2.92
N LEU A 6 -7.91 -2.20 -2.74
CA LEU A 6 -8.02 -3.39 -3.57
C LEU A 6 -8.93 -4.38 -2.88
N ASP A 7 -9.99 -4.80 -3.56
CA ASP A 7 -10.88 -5.87 -3.09
C ASP A 7 -10.33 -7.22 -3.55
N PHE A 8 -9.92 -8.07 -2.59
CA PHE A 8 -9.33 -9.38 -2.91
C PHE A 8 -10.32 -10.37 -3.52
N ASP A 9 -11.63 -10.12 -3.40
CA ASP A 9 -12.66 -10.92 -4.06
C ASP A 9 -12.83 -10.54 -5.54
N ILE A 10 -12.34 -9.38 -5.96
CA ILE A 10 -12.31 -8.95 -7.36
C ILE A 10 -11.03 -9.48 -8.02
N ARG A 11 -11.18 -10.18 -9.15
CA ARG A 11 -10.07 -10.88 -9.82
C ARG A 11 -8.96 -9.92 -10.29
N GLU A 12 -9.34 -8.78 -10.84
CA GLU A 12 -8.43 -7.74 -11.34
C GLU A 12 -7.59 -7.15 -10.20
N ASP A 13 -8.23 -6.81 -9.09
CA ASP A 13 -7.60 -6.26 -7.89
C ASP A 13 -6.66 -7.27 -7.24
N ARG A 14 -7.08 -8.54 -7.17
CA ARG A 14 -6.21 -9.63 -6.73
C ARG A 14 -4.99 -9.79 -7.63
N ALA A 15 -5.15 -9.73 -8.95
CA ALA A 15 -4.02 -9.84 -9.88
C ALA A 15 -3.05 -8.66 -9.73
N LEU A 16 -3.55 -7.46 -9.48
CA LEU A 16 -2.74 -6.30 -9.15
C LEU A 16 -2.01 -6.49 -7.81
N ALA A 17 -2.71 -6.95 -6.77
CA ALA A 17 -2.12 -7.23 -5.47
C ALA A 17 -0.98 -8.28 -5.57
N GLU A 18 -1.20 -9.36 -6.31
CA GLU A 18 -0.18 -10.40 -6.56
C GLU A 18 1.04 -9.83 -7.31
N ARG A 19 0.84 -8.99 -8.34
CA ARG A 19 1.92 -8.29 -9.05
C ARG A 19 2.73 -7.37 -8.13
N LEU A 20 2.05 -6.73 -7.18
CA LEU A 20 2.68 -5.88 -6.16
C LEU A 20 3.28 -6.69 -5.00
N GLY A 21 3.21 -8.03 -5.04
CA GLY A 21 3.75 -8.91 -4.00
C GLY A 21 2.93 -8.92 -2.70
N ILE A 22 1.64 -8.57 -2.77
CA ILE A 22 0.71 -8.54 -1.65
C ILE A 22 -0.10 -9.85 -1.71
N ASN A 23 0.15 -10.76 -0.77
CA ASN A 23 -0.40 -12.12 -0.77
C ASN A 23 -1.21 -12.47 0.49
N ALA A 24 -1.47 -11.49 1.36
CA ALA A 24 -2.24 -11.68 2.58
C ALA A 24 -3.18 -10.48 2.82
N HIS A 25 -4.28 -10.73 3.51
CA HIS A 25 -5.27 -9.73 3.90
C HIS A 25 -5.51 -9.79 5.43
N PRO A 26 -5.59 -8.65 6.14
CA PRO A 26 -5.41 -7.27 5.65
C PRO A 26 -3.93 -6.94 5.34
N ALA A 27 -3.71 -6.05 4.38
CA ALA A 27 -2.39 -5.54 4.04
C ALA A 27 -2.44 -4.08 3.58
N TYR A 28 -1.33 -3.37 3.78
CA TYR A 28 -1.14 -1.99 3.36
C TYR A 28 0.16 -1.90 2.57
N ALA A 29 0.13 -1.20 1.44
CA ALA A 29 1.30 -1.01 0.61
C ALA A 29 1.38 0.42 0.11
N THR A 30 2.60 0.91 -0.06
CA THR A 30 2.89 2.22 -0.64
C THR A 30 3.58 1.99 -1.97
N VAL A 31 3.03 2.58 -3.03
CA VAL A 31 3.55 2.43 -4.39
C VAL A 31 4.14 3.76 -4.82
N GLY A 32 5.36 3.73 -5.35
CA GLY A 32 6.03 4.91 -5.87
C GLY A 32 5.27 5.52 -7.06
N PRO A 33 5.55 6.77 -7.42
CA PRO A 33 4.86 7.46 -8.52
C PRO A 33 5.05 6.78 -9.89
N ALA A 34 6.09 5.95 -10.06
CA ALA A 34 6.33 5.16 -11.25
C ALA A 34 5.51 3.85 -11.33
N ALA A 35 4.56 3.62 -10.40
CA ALA A 35 3.61 2.49 -10.32
C ALA A 35 4.21 1.06 -10.21
N ASP A 36 5.48 0.86 -10.57
CA ASP A 36 6.12 -0.45 -10.63
C ASP A 36 6.99 -0.79 -9.42
N GLU A 37 7.14 0.13 -8.47
CA GLU A 37 7.93 -0.07 -7.26
C GLU A 37 7.07 0.06 -6.00
N VAL A 38 6.99 -1.03 -5.23
CA VAL A 38 6.41 -0.99 -3.88
C VAL A 38 7.50 -0.58 -2.91
N VAL A 39 7.32 0.60 -2.31
CA VAL A 39 8.29 1.20 -1.39
C VAL A 39 8.19 0.52 -0.03
N THR A 40 6.97 0.28 0.46
CA THR A 40 6.73 -0.30 1.78
C THR A 40 5.53 -1.24 1.75
N ARG A 41 5.59 -2.32 2.55
CA ARG A 41 4.50 -3.29 2.74
C ARG A 41 4.29 -3.60 4.22
N PHE A 42 3.05 -3.70 4.63
CA PHE A 42 2.63 -4.15 5.96
C PHE A 42 1.56 -5.21 5.82
N PHE A 43 1.69 -6.28 6.59
CA PHE A 43 0.73 -7.37 6.63
C PHE A 43 0.11 -7.50 8.01
N GLY A 44 -1.17 -7.85 8.05
CA GLY A 44 -1.95 -7.99 9.27
C GLY A 44 -2.51 -6.67 9.80
N PRO A 45 -3.30 -6.75 10.89
CA PRO A 45 -3.94 -5.58 11.50
C PRO A 45 -2.86 -4.59 11.96
N THR A 46 -2.90 -3.38 11.42
CA THR A 46 -1.93 -2.34 11.75
C THR A 46 -2.62 -1.24 12.56
N PRO A 47 -2.09 -0.82 13.73
CA PRO A 47 -2.65 0.27 14.51
C PRO A 47 -2.64 1.59 13.72
N GLU A 48 -3.68 2.42 13.90
CA GLU A 48 -3.81 3.70 13.21
C GLU A 48 -2.56 4.59 13.37
N ARG A 49 -1.98 4.64 14.58
CA ARG A 49 -0.76 5.41 14.85
C ARG A 49 0.38 5.05 13.90
N LYS A 50 0.58 3.76 13.64
CA LYS A 50 1.65 3.28 12.77
C LYS A 50 1.37 3.60 11.30
N LEU A 51 0.11 3.54 10.88
CA LEU A 51 -0.28 3.99 9.54
C LEU A 51 -0.02 5.49 9.38
N ARG A 52 -0.33 6.30 10.39
CA ARG A 52 -0.09 7.75 10.38
C ARG A 52 1.40 8.09 10.24
N GLU A 53 2.25 7.44 11.02
CA GLU A 53 3.72 7.61 10.94
C GLU A 53 4.24 7.34 9.52
N VAL A 54 3.78 6.25 8.88
CA VAL A 54 4.15 5.93 7.50
C VAL A 54 3.68 7.00 6.51
N LEU A 55 2.46 7.52 6.67
CA LEU A 55 1.95 8.59 5.80
C LEU A 55 2.75 9.88 5.97
N ASP A 56 3.10 10.25 7.19
CA ASP A 56 3.90 11.44 7.48
C ASP A 56 5.30 11.34 6.84
N GLU A 57 5.94 10.17 6.90
CA GLU A 57 7.22 9.89 6.24
C GLU A 57 7.11 10.01 4.70
N LEU A 58 6.05 9.45 4.11
CA LEU A 58 5.84 9.53 2.66
C LEU A 58 5.62 10.98 2.20
N ILE A 59 4.80 11.73 2.93
CA ILE A 59 4.54 13.15 2.61
C ILE A 59 5.85 13.95 2.71
N ALA A 60 6.66 13.72 3.75
CA ALA A 60 7.95 14.38 3.89
C ALA A 60 8.92 14.03 2.76
N SER A 61 8.90 12.78 2.27
CA SER A 61 9.81 12.30 1.23
C SER A 61 9.44 12.73 -0.20
N HIS A 62 8.15 12.97 -0.49
CA HIS A 62 7.65 13.14 -1.86
C HIS A 62 6.70 14.35 -2.06
N GLY A 63 6.40 15.12 -1.01
CA GLY A 63 5.50 16.28 -1.05
C GLY A 63 6.17 17.59 -1.50
N SER A 64 6.97 17.57 -2.57
CA SER A 64 7.56 18.77 -3.19
C SER A 64 6.91 19.09 -4.53
#